data_AF-A0A3B0BX09-F1
#
_entry.id   AF-A0A3B0BX09-F1
#
_cell.length_a   1.000
_cell.length_b   1.000
_cell.length_c   1.000
_cell.angle_alpha   90.00
_cell.angle_beta   90.00
_cell.angle_gamma   90.00
#
_symmetry.space_group_name_H-M   'P 1'
#
loop_
_entity.id
_entity.type
_entity.pdbx_description
1 polymer ?
#
loop_
_entity_poly.entity_id
_entity_poly.type
_entity_poly.pdbx_seq_one_letter_code
_entity_poly.pdbx_strand_id
1 'polypeptide(L)'
;MENTSVARFRTVLYERAEGYANTRKEVINAPPWDQSIVKGSGDMISTVEDLFLFSRALFSNKLLSAKYMEIMFTPSLPEKDNYAYGWFVSLPDKHTGSINGFSAILTHLTDDNCTITILSNLHGVKTIGITKDIKKIIY
;
A
#
# COMPACT_ATOMS: atom_id res chain seq x y z
N MET A 1 15.08 1.80 -4.79
CA MET A 1 14.30 1.01 -3.82
C MET A 1 15.29 0.24 -2.96
N GLU A 2 15.99 0.97 -2.09
CA GLU A 2 17.09 0.41 -1.27
C GLU A 2 16.61 0.01 0.13
N ASN A 3 15.43 0.49 0.54
CA ASN A 3 14.83 0.28 1.86
C ASN A 3 13.57 -0.60 1.79
N THR A 4 13.45 -1.39 0.72
CA THR A 4 12.34 -2.31 0.50
C THR A 4 12.79 -3.76 0.68
N SER A 5 12.05 -4.52 1.48
CA SER A 5 12.37 -5.92 1.76
C SER A 5 11.13 -6.74 2.08
N VAL A 6 11.31 -8.05 2.17
CA VAL A 6 10.30 -8.98 2.69
C VAL A 6 10.54 -9.18 4.19
N ALA A 7 9.49 -9.05 4.98
CA ALA A 7 9.49 -9.23 6.42
C ALA A 7 10.01 -10.62 6.79
N ARG A 8 10.88 -10.65 7.81
CA ARG A 8 11.41 -11.87 8.42
C ARG A 8 11.18 -11.78 9.90
N PHE A 9 10.23 -12.56 10.42
CA PHE A 9 9.74 -12.43 11.80
C PHE A 9 10.83 -12.39 12.88
N ARG A 10 11.91 -13.15 12.69
CA ARG A 10 13.03 -13.23 13.66
C ARG A 10 14.18 -12.27 13.39
N THR A 11 14.25 -11.66 12.20
CA THR A 11 15.37 -10.79 11.84
C THR A 11 15.12 -9.39 12.37
N VAL A 12 16.08 -8.84 13.12
CA VAL A 12 16.05 -7.44 13.52
C VAL A 12 16.20 -6.58 12.27
N LEU A 13 15.22 -5.73 12.02
CA LEU A 13 15.26 -4.71 10.98
C LEU A 13 15.39 -3.35 11.66
N TYR A 14 16.56 -2.71 11.50
CA TYR A 14 16.79 -1.37 12.01
C TYR A 14 15.83 -0.37 11.33
N GLU A 15 15.46 0.67 12.07
CA GLU A 15 14.58 1.76 11.61
C GLU A 15 13.16 1.33 11.22
N ARG A 16 12.78 0.07 11.49
CA ARG A 16 11.40 -0.40 11.34
C ARG A 16 10.54 0.28 12.41
N ALA A 17 9.46 0.95 11.99
CA ALA A 17 8.47 1.50 12.90
C ALA A 17 7.85 0.39 13.77
N GLU A 18 7.61 0.70 15.06
CA GLU A 18 6.81 -0.16 15.93
C GLU A 18 5.32 -0.03 15.57
N GLY A 19 4.62 -1.16 15.53
CA GLY A 19 3.21 -1.22 15.18
C GLY A 19 2.30 -1.09 16.39
N TYR A 20 1.22 -0.33 16.24
CA TYR A 20 0.28 -0.03 17.32
C TYR A 20 -1.15 -0.45 16.98
N ALA A 21 -1.90 -0.87 17.99
CA ALA A 21 -3.32 -1.16 17.90
C ALA A 21 -4.10 -0.16 18.74
N ASN A 22 -5.22 0.33 18.20
CA ASN A 22 -6.13 1.16 18.97
C ASN A 22 -7.16 0.27 19.68
N THR A 23 -7.21 0.35 21.00
CA THR A 23 -8.30 -0.24 21.78
C THR A 23 -9.40 0.81 22.00
N ARG A 24 -10.54 0.45 22.59
CA ARG A 24 -11.56 1.45 22.94
C ARG A 24 -11.10 2.47 24.00
N LYS A 25 -9.96 2.22 24.67
CA LYS A 25 -9.49 3.00 25.81
C LYS A 25 -8.16 3.72 25.53
N GLU A 26 -7.25 3.07 24.82
CA GLU A 26 -5.88 3.54 24.62
C GLU A 26 -5.22 2.93 23.38
N VAL A 27 -4.12 3.53 22.95
CA VAL A 27 -3.22 2.99 21.93
C VAL A 27 -2.18 2.09 22.62
N ILE A 28 -2.10 0.84 22.19
CA ILE A 28 -1.15 -0.15 22.73
C ILE A 28 -0.21 -0.64 21.63
N ASN A 29 0.92 -1.22 22.02
CA ASN A 29 1.73 -2.01 21.08
C ASN A 29 0.89 -3.14 20.49
N ALA A 30 0.97 -3.31 19.17
CA ALA A 30 0.27 -4.39 18.49
C ALA A 30 0.86 -5.74 18.93
N PRO A 31 0.04 -6.79 19.06
CA PRO A 31 0.55 -8.12 19.42
C PRO A 31 1.52 -8.61 18.35
N PRO A 32 2.64 -9.26 18.75
CA PRO A 32 3.59 -9.81 17.80
C PRO A 32 2.88 -10.83 16.90
N TRP A 33 3.17 -10.76 15.61
CA TRP A 33 2.60 -11.66 14.62
C TRP A 33 3.68 -12.07 13.61
N ASP A 34 3.77 -13.37 13.34
CA ASP A 34 4.66 -13.94 12.33
C ASP A 34 4.13 -13.65 10.91
N GLN A 35 4.83 -12.78 10.18
CA GLN A 35 4.45 -12.39 8.81
C GLN A 35 4.72 -13.50 7.77
N SER A 36 5.39 -14.60 8.12
CA SER A 36 5.70 -15.67 7.15
C SER A 36 4.45 -16.34 6.55
N ILE A 37 3.30 -16.23 7.22
CA ILE A 37 2.03 -16.79 6.77
C ILE A 37 1.32 -15.92 5.71
N VAL A 38 1.74 -14.67 5.51
CA VAL A 38 1.16 -13.72 4.53
C VAL A 38 2.13 -13.40 3.39
N LYS A 39 2.97 -14.38 3.03
CA LYS A 39 3.97 -14.22 1.99
C LYS A 39 3.35 -13.84 0.65
N GLY A 40 3.76 -12.71 0.09
CA GLY A 40 3.24 -12.17 -1.17
C GLY A 40 1.90 -11.42 -1.05
N SER A 41 1.28 -11.39 0.13
CA SER A 41 -0.01 -10.71 0.37
C SER A 41 0.05 -9.61 1.43
N GLY A 42 1.06 -9.61 2.31
CA GLY A 42 1.17 -8.59 3.36
C GLY A 42 2.53 -8.52 4.06
N ASP A 43 3.55 -9.18 3.53
CA ASP A 43 4.88 -9.29 4.13
C ASP A 43 5.89 -8.26 3.60
N MET A 44 5.50 -7.36 2.68
CA MET A 44 6.43 -6.32 2.20
C MET A 44 6.61 -5.20 3.22
N ILE A 45 7.87 -4.79 3.39
CA ILE A 45 8.28 -3.61 4.17
C ILE A 45 8.89 -2.62 3.19
N SER A 46 8.51 -1.34 3.28
CA SER A 46 9.03 -0.27 2.43
C SER A 46 8.92 1.09 3.11
N THR A 47 9.44 2.12 2.46
CA THR A 47 9.30 3.53 2.86
C THR A 47 8.47 4.30 1.83
N VAL A 48 8.03 5.52 2.18
CA VAL A 48 7.27 6.36 1.25
C VAL A 48 8.12 6.78 0.04
N GLU A 49 9.43 6.96 0.21
CA GLU A 49 10.38 7.29 -0.85
C GLU A 49 10.54 6.11 -1.83
N ASP A 50 10.69 4.91 -1.31
CA ASP A 50 10.80 3.71 -2.14
C ASP A 50 9.50 3.41 -2.89
N LEU A 51 8.34 3.58 -2.25
CA LEU A 51 7.04 3.43 -2.90
C LEU A 51 6.77 4.53 -3.94
N PHE A 52 7.29 5.74 -3.73
CA PHE A 52 7.28 6.78 -4.75
C PHE A 52 8.10 6.37 -5.98
N LEU A 53 9.32 5.86 -5.79
CA LEU A 53 10.15 5.34 -6.89
C LEU A 53 9.47 4.16 -7.61
N PHE A 54 8.88 3.23 -6.87
CA PHE A 54 8.09 2.13 -7.41
C PHE A 54 6.97 2.64 -8.31
N SER A 55 6.15 3.56 -7.79
CA SER A 55 5.03 4.12 -8.52
C SER A 55 5.48 4.83 -9.79
N ARG A 56 6.53 5.67 -9.72
CA ARG A 56 7.09 6.34 -10.90
C ARG A 56 7.58 5.34 -11.94
N ALA A 57 8.24 4.26 -11.53
CA ALA A 57 8.75 3.25 -12.45
C ALA A 57 7.62 2.38 -13.07
N LEU A 58 6.57 2.09 -12.30
CA LEU A 58 5.41 1.33 -12.78
C LEU A 58 4.62 2.12 -13.82
N PHE A 59 4.15 3.32 -13.46
CA PHE A 59 3.26 4.12 -14.31
C PHE A 59 3.98 4.83 -15.47
N SER A 60 5.32 4.78 -15.54
CA SER A 60 6.09 5.22 -16.71
C SER A 60 6.43 4.09 -17.69
N ASN A 61 5.86 2.89 -17.51
CA ASN A 61 6.18 1.69 -18.30
C ASN A 61 7.67 1.29 -18.25
N LYS A 62 8.41 1.71 -17.21
CA LYS A 62 9.81 1.33 -17.03
C LYS A 62 9.94 -0.07 -16.44
N LEU A 63 9.02 -0.46 -15.56
CA LEU A 63 8.99 -1.82 -14.98
C LEU A 63 8.33 -2.84 -15.90
N LEU A 64 7.22 -2.45 -16.53
CA LEU A 64 6.42 -3.30 -17.41
C LEU A 64 6.18 -2.57 -18.73
N SER A 65 6.21 -3.30 -19.84
CA SER A 65 5.81 -2.71 -21.13
C SER A 65 4.33 -2.32 -21.11
N ALA A 66 3.91 -1.44 -22.02
CA ALA A 66 2.52 -1.01 -22.13
C ALA A 66 1.55 -2.21 -22.24
N LYS A 67 1.93 -3.26 -22.98
CA LYS A 67 1.16 -4.51 -23.09
C LYS A 67 0.91 -5.17 -21.73
N TYR A 68 1.93 -5.24 -20.87
CA TYR A 68 1.79 -5.88 -19.56
C TYR A 68 1.12 -4.96 -18.53
N MET A 69 1.24 -3.64 -18.69
CA MET A 69 0.47 -2.68 -17.90
C MET A 69 -1.03 -2.80 -18.18
N GLU A 70 -1.42 -2.92 -19.45
CA GLU A 70 -2.82 -3.17 -19.83
C GLU A 70 -3.35 -4.46 -19.18
N ILE A 71 -2.58 -5.56 -19.23
CA ILE A 71 -2.94 -6.82 -18.56
C ILE A 71 -3.07 -6.60 -17.04
N MET A 72 -2.11 -5.90 -16.41
CA MET A 72 -2.06 -5.71 -14.96
C MET A 72 -3.30 -4.97 -14.42
N PHE A 73 -3.80 -3.98 -15.17
CA PHE A 73 -4.93 -3.12 -14.80
C PHE A 73 -6.25 -3.53 -15.46
N THR A 74 -6.32 -4.67 -16.14
CA THR A 74 -7.58 -5.22 -16.65
C THR A 74 -8.24 -6.10 -15.58
N PRO A 75 -9.42 -5.73 -15.05
CA PRO A 75 -10.13 -6.56 -14.07
C PRO A 75 -10.53 -7.90 -14.67
N SER A 76 -10.23 -9.00 -13.99
CA SER A 76 -10.64 -10.34 -14.44
C SER A 76 -12.11 -10.65 -14.14
N LEU A 77 -12.70 -9.96 -13.15
CA LEU A 77 -14.11 -10.07 -12.76
C LEU A 77 -14.67 -8.66 -12.50
N PRO A 78 -15.10 -7.92 -13.53
CA PRO A 78 -15.55 -6.52 -13.39
C PRO A 78 -16.70 -6.35 -12.39
N GLU A 79 -17.57 -7.34 -12.28
CA GLU A 79 -18.71 -7.33 -11.34
C GLU A 79 -18.30 -7.46 -9.86
N LYS A 80 -17.02 -7.75 -9.56
CA LYS A 80 -16.46 -7.84 -8.21
C LYS A 80 -15.41 -6.76 -7.99
N ASP A 81 -15.89 -5.57 -7.63
CA ASP A 81 -15.08 -4.43 -7.14
C ASP A 81 -14.02 -3.89 -8.12
N ASN A 82 -14.10 -4.25 -9.41
CA ASN A 82 -13.10 -3.92 -10.43
C ASN A 82 -11.66 -4.26 -10.01
N TYR A 83 -11.47 -5.42 -9.39
CA TYR A 83 -10.14 -5.85 -8.94
C TYR A 83 -9.35 -6.54 -10.05
N ALA A 84 -8.12 -6.09 -10.28
CA ALA A 84 -7.17 -6.61 -11.26
C ALA A 84 -5.97 -7.29 -10.55
N TYR A 85 -4.78 -7.27 -11.15
CA TYR A 85 -3.59 -7.88 -10.55
C TYR A 85 -3.01 -7.04 -9.40
N GLY A 86 -3.67 -7.10 -8.24
CA GLY A 86 -3.24 -6.38 -7.04
C GLY A 86 -3.66 -4.92 -7.00
N TRP A 87 -4.72 -4.54 -7.74
CA TRP A 87 -5.25 -3.17 -7.78
C TRP A 87 -6.76 -3.17 -7.83
N PHE A 88 -7.39 -2.28 -7.07
CA PHE A 88 -8.75 -1.83 -7.32
C PHE A 88 -8.69 -0.77 -8.42
N VAL A 89 -9.22 -1.09 -9.60
CA VAL A 89 -9.19 -0.23 -10.78
C VAL A 89 -10.46 0.62 -10.78
N SER A 90 -10.34 1.84 -10.26
CA SER A 90 -11.53 2.62 -9.85
C SER A 90 -11.28 4.12 -9.79
N LEU A 91 -10.84 4.77 -10.88
CA LEU A 91 -10.63 6.23 -11.03
C LEU A 91 -10.83 7.05 -9.72
N PRO A 92 -9.88 7.00 -8.76
CA PRO A 92 -8.50 6.55 -8.91
C PRO A 92 -8.21 5.07 -8.63
N ASP A 93 -7.17 4.56 -9.29
CA ASP A 93 -6.62 3.23 -9.06
C ASP A 93 -5.92 3.18 -7.70
N LYS A 94 -6.17 2.12 -6.92
CA LYS A 94 -5.64 2.05 -5.56
C LYS A 94 -5.43 0.61 -5.08
N HIS A 95 -4.62 0.47 -4.05
CA HIS A 95 -4.59 -0.73 -3.22
C HIS A 95 -4.41 -0.35 -1.75
N THR A 96 -5.15 -1.01 -0.87
CA THR A 96 -5.07 -0.83 0.58
C THR A 96 -4.33 -1.98 1.24
N GLY A 97 -3.57 -1.69 2.29
CA GLY A 97 -2.92 -2.69 3.13
C GLY A 97 -3.39 -2.58 4.56
N SER A 98 -3.60 -3.72 5.22
CA SER A 98 -3.90 -3.79 6.65
C SER A 98 -3.31 -5.06 7.23
N ILE A 99 -2.48 -4.88 8.25
CA ILE A 99 -1.88 -5.97 9.03
C ILE A 99 -1.85 -5.52 10.50
N ASN A 100 -1.60 -6.42 11.45
CA ASN A 100 -1.55 -6.02 12.86
C ASN A 100 -0.53 -4.90 13.06
N GLY A 101 -0.98 -3.81 13.65
CA GLY A 101 -0.14 -2.65 13.91
C GLY A 101 0.02 -1.67 12.76
N PHE A 102 -0.48 -1.96 11.56
CA PHE A 102 -0.23 -1.08 10.40
C PHE A 102 -1.43 -0.94 9.47
N SER A 103 -1.50 0.20 8.80
CA SER A 103 -2.48 0.47 7.74
C SER A 103 -1.80 1.27 6.64
N ALA A 104 -2.09 0.93 5.39
CA ALA A 104 -1.46 1.52 4.23
C ALA A 104 -2.45 1.77 3.10
N ILE A 105 -2.13 2.73 2.24
CA ILE A 105 -2.76 2.87 0.92
C ILE A 105 -1.74 3.43 -0.06
N LEU A 106 -1.81 2.95 -1.30
CA LEU A 106 -1.19 3.59 -2.45
C LEU A 106 -2.31 3.85 -3.45
N THR A 107 -2.47 5.11 -3.84
CA THR A 107 -3.45 5.58 -4.82
C THR A 107 -2.73 6.30 -5.95
N HIS A 108 -3.07 5.97 -7.20
CA HIS A 108 -2.57 6.67 -8.38
C HIS A 108 -3.71 7.39 -9.10
N LEU A 109 -3.51 8.67 -9.38
CA LEU A 109 -4.40 9.53 -10.15
C LEU A 109 -3.86 9.55 -11.58
N THR A 110 -4.40 8.69 -12.44
CA THR A 110 -3.91 8.48 -13.80
C THR A 110 -3.93 9.76 -14.63
N ASP A 111 -4.99 10.56 -14.51
CA ASP A 111 -5.17 11.81 -15.28
C ASP A 111 -4.11 12.87 -14.93
N ASP A 112 -3.63 12.86 -13.69
CA ASP A 112 -2.73 13.87 -13.14
C ASP A 112 -1.29 13.38 -12.93
N ASN A 113 -1.04 12.11 -13.25
CA ASN A 113 0.24 11.42 -12.97
C ASN A 113 0.71 11.65 -11.52
N CYS A 114 -0.23 11.61 -10.57
CA CYS A 114 0.01 11.91 -9.17
C CYS A 114 -0.20 10.66 -8.32
N THR A 115 0.72 10.40 -7.38
CA THR A 115 0.63 9.26 -6.47
C THR A 115 0.51 9.74 -5.04
N ILE A 116 -0.47 9.23 -4.32
CA ILE A 116 -0.67 9.45 -2.89
C ILE A 116 -0.37 8.14 -2.18
N THR A 117 0.63 8.15 -1.30
CA THR A 117 1.01 7.02 -0.44
C THR A 117 0.84 7.42 1.01
N ILE A 118 0.17 6.58 1.80
CA ILE A 118 0.05 6.76 3.25
C ILE A 118 0.47 5.46 3.91
N LEU A 119 1.46 5.54 4.79
CA LEU A 119 1.88 4.46 5.67
C LEU A 119 1.62 4.89 7.11
N SER A 120 0.88 4.06 7.85
CA SER A 120 0.55 4.29 9.26
C SER A 120 0.99 3.09 10.08
N ASN A 121 1.67 3.34 11.19
CA ASN A 121 1.97 2.35 12.21
C ASN A 121 0.88 2.26 13.29
N LEU A 122 -0.33 2.71 12.98
CA LEU A 122 -1.53 2.47 13.75
C LEU A 122 -2.52 1.66 12.89
N HIS A 123 -2.97 0.53 13.42
CA HIS A 123 -3.97 -0.31 12.79
C HIS A 123 -5.36 0.36 12.77
N GLY A 124 -6.10 0.19 11.67
CA GLY A 124 -7.48 0.66 11.52
C GLY A 124 -7.60 2.13 11.11
N VAL A 125 -6.51 2.76 10.70
CA VAL A 125 -6.55 4.14 10.17
C VAL A 125 -7.34 4.17 8.86
N LYS A 126 -8.25 5.14 8.74
CA LYS A 126 -9.10 5.34 7.56
C LYS A 126 -8.33 5.98 6.40
N THR A 127 -7.34 5.28 5.87
CA THR A 127 -6.42 5.76 4.82
C THR A 127 -7.15 6.25 3.56
N ILE A 128 -8.26 5.61 3.17
CA ILE A 128 -9.10 6.08 2.05
C ILE A 128 -9.70 7.47 2.34
N GLY A 129 -10.15 7.73 3.58
CA GLY A 129 -10.70 9.02 3.97
C GLY A 129 -9.63 10.12 3.89
N ILE A 130 -8.45 9.85 4.47
CA ILE A 130 -7.31 10.77 4.42
C ILE A 130 -6.90 11.05 2.97
N THR A 131 -6.87 10.03 2.11
CA THR A 131 -6.56 10.18 0.68
C THR A 131 -7.58 11.11 0.00
N LYS A 132 -8.87 10.97 0.30
CA LYS A 132 -9.91 11.87 -0.24
C LYS A 132 -9.70 13.32 0.21
N ASP A 133 -9.31 13.54 1.46
CA ASP A 133 -9.06 14.90 1.97
C ASP A 133 -7.79 15.50 1.38
N ILE A 134 -6.72 14.73 1.20
CA ILE A 134 -5.51 15.17 0.47
C ILE A 134 -5.86 15.56 -0.97
N LYS A 135 -6.69 14.77 -1.66
CA LYS A 135 -7.12 15.11 -3.03
C LYS A 135 -7.80 16.48 -3.11
N LYS A 136 -8.63 16.87 -2.13
CA LYS A 136 -9.29 18.20 -2.07
C LYS A 136 -8.32 19.37 -1.81
N ILE A 137 -7.07 19.08 -1.44
CA ILE A 137 -6.04 20.11 -1.28
C ILE A 137 -5.29 20.31 -2.61
N ILE A 138 -5.17 19.24 -3.39
CA ILE A 138 -4.46 19.25 -4.68
C ILE A 138 -5.34 19.87 -5.78
N TYR A 139 -6.67 19.71 -5.71
CA TYR A 139 -7.68 20.23 -6.64
C TYR A 139 -8.80 20.94 -5.88
#